data_AF-A0A7S6U5L2-F1
#
_entry.id   AF-A0A7S6U5L2-F1
#
_cell.length_a   1.000
_cell.length_b   1.000
_cell.length_c   1.000
_cell.angle_alpha   90.00
_cell.angle_beta   90.00
_cell.angle_gamma   90.00
#
_symmetry.space_group_name_H-M   'P 1'
#
loop_
_entity.id
_entity.type
_entity.pdbx_description
1 polymer ?
#
loop_
_entity_poly.entity_id
_entity_poly.type
_entity_poly.pdbx_seq_one_letter_code
_entity_poly.pdbx_strand_id
1 'polypeptide(L)'
;MPELKVSISDAAHKSLLALVDSSGETLQTVLDKAIENYRRYVFLVQANEAFAALRKNEDLWQEEISERQTWEQTLADGVER
;
A
#
# COMPACT_ATOMS: atom_id res chain seq x y z
N MET A 1 -8.19 25.23 1.04
CA MET A 1 -8.86 24.02 1.57
C MET A 1 -9.48 24.40 2.91
N PRO A 2 -10.66 23.88 3.29
CA PRO A 2 -11.21 24.14 4.62
C PRO A 2 -10.25 23.64 5.70
N GLU A 3 -10.11 24.39 6.80
CA GLU A 3 -9.37 23.92 7.97
C GLU A 3 -10.10 22.72 8.58
N LEU A 4 -9.44 21.56 8.59
CA LEU A 4 -9.92 20.36 9.26
C LEU A 4 -9.13 20.17 10.56
N LYS A 5 -9.83 19.98 11.67
CA LYS A 5 -9.22 19.67 12.97
C LYS A 5 -9.47 18.21 13.30
N VAL A 6 -8.41 17.46 13.58
CA VAL A 6 -8.46 16.07 14.02
C VAL A 6 -7.80 15.93 15.38
N SER A 7 -8.40 15.14 16.26
CA SER A 7 -7.82 14.83 17.57
C SER A 7 -7.00 13.54 17.47
N ILE A 8 -5.76 13.59 17.95
CA ILE A 8 -4.86 12.43 18.03
C ILE A 8 -4.33 12.29 19.46
N SER A 9 -3.81 11.11 19.80
CA SER A 9 -3.18 10.89 21.10
C SER A 9 -1.88 11.69 21.24
N ASP A 10 -1.48 12.00 22.47
CA ASP A 10 -0.19 12.67 22.75
C ASP A 10 1.00 11.87 22.20
N ALA A 11 0.94 10.53 22.28
CA ALA A 11 1.94 9.65 21.70
C ALA A 11 2.03 9.79 20.17
N ALA A 12 0.89 9.79 19.46
CA ALA A 12 0.87 9.98 18.01
C ALA A 12 1.39 11.37 17.60
N HIS A 13 1.04 12.40 18.38
CA HIS A 13 1.55 13.75 18.16
C HIS A 13 3.07 13.83 18.31
N LYS A 14 3.64 13.21 19.36
CA LYS A 14 5.10 13.12 19.55
C LYS A 14 5.80 12.39 18.40
N SER A 15 5.25 11.28 17.94
CA SER A 15 5.77 10.55 16.78
C SER A 15 5.72 11.40 15.51
N LEU A 16 4.63 12.15 15.31
CA LEU A 16 4.49 13.04 14.16
C LEU A 16 5.55 14.15 14.16
N LEU A 17 5.84 14.75 15.33
CA LEU A 17 6.91 15.75 15.48
C LEU A 17 8.30 15.15 15.20
N ALA A 18 8.59 13.94 15.69
CA ALA A 18 9.87 13.28 15.39
C ALA A 18 10.06 12.99 13.89
N LEU A 19 8.97 12.69 13.18
CA LEU A 19 8.99 12.50 11.72
C LEU A 19 9.18 13.84 10.98
N VAL A 20 8.60 14.93 11.47
CA VAL A 20 8.86 16.29 10.98
C VAL A 20 10.33 16.66 11.13
N ASP A 21 10.89 16.47 12.33
CA ASP A 21 12.29 16.82 12.62
C ASP A 21 13.29 16.04 11.75
N SER A 22 12.98 14.78 11.46
CA SER A 22 13.85 13.91 10.64
C SER A 22 13.70 14.10 9.13
N SER A 23 12.53 14.54 8.66
CA SER A 23 12.26 14.76 7.23
C SER A 23 12.50 16.20 6.76
N GLY A 24 12.45 17.18 7.66
CA GLY A 24 12.45 18.61 7.32
C GLY A 24 11.16 19.09 6.66
N GLU A 25 10.11 18.28 6.66
CA GLU A 25 8.83 18.57 6.03
C GLU A 25 7.83 19.20 7.01
N THR A 26 6.77 19.80 6.49
CA THR A 26 5.72 20.36 7.37
C THR A 26 4.93 19.25 8.07
N LEU A 27 4.37 19.55 9.24
CA LEU A 27 3.48 18.65 9.99
C LEU A 27 2.36 18.08 9.10
N GLN A 28 1.76 18.92 8.26
CA GLN A 28 0.71 18.52 7.33
C GLN A 28 1.23 17.52 6.28
N THR A 29 2.37 17.81 5.65
CA THR A 29 2.97 16.92 4.63
C THR A 29 3.30 15.55 5.22
N VAL A 30 3.89 15.52 6.43
CA VAL A 30 4.20 14.26 7.12
C VAL A 30 2.93 13.50 7.46
N LEU A 31 1.89 14.19 7.93
CA LEU A 31 0.60 13.56 8.23
C LEU A 31 -0.05 12.96 6.99
N ASP A 32 -0.07 13.70 5.87
CA ASP A 32 -0.61 13.23 4.60
C ASP A 32 0.13 11.97 4.11
N LYS A 33 1.47 11.96 4.20
CA LYS A 33 2.28 10.79 3.87
C LYS A 33 2.00 9.60 4.78
N ALA A 34 1.84 9.84 6.09
CA ALA A 34 1.55 8.77 7.05
C ALA A 34 0.19 8.11 6.75
N ILE A 35 -0.83 8.92 6.43
CA ILE A 35 -2.16 8.43 6.05
C ILE A 35 -2.09 7.64 4.73
N GLU A 36 -1.39 8.17 3.73
CA GLU A 36 -1.25 7.46 2.44
C GLU A 36 -0.50 6.14 2.60
N ASN A 37 0.54 6.09 3.44
CA ASN A 37 1.25 4.84 3.75
C ASN A 37 0.33 3.84 4.45
N TYR A 38 -0.48 4.27 5.43
CA TYR A 38 -1.44 3.38 6.08
C TYR A 38 -2.51 2.88 5.10
N ARG A 39 -3.02 3.75 4.22
CA ARG A 39 -3.97 3.36 3.16
C ARG A 39 -3.37 2.29 2.23
N ARG A 40 -2.13 2.47 1.78
CA ARG A 40 -1.40 1.49 0.95
C ARG A 40 -1.19 0.17 1.69
N TYR A 41 -0.82 0.22 2.97
CA TYR A 41 -0.67 -0.96 3.79
C TYR A 41 -1.98 -1.75 3.89
N VAL A 42 -3.09 -1.08 4.23
CA VAL A 42 -4.42 -1.70 4.33
C VAL A 42 -4.82 -2.33 2.99
N PHE A 43 -4.60 -1.64 1.88
CA PHE A 43 -4.88 -2.17 0.55
C PHE A 43 -4.11 -3.46 0.26
N LEU A 44 -2.80 -3.50 0.56
CA LEU A 44 -1.96 -4.69 0.35
C LEU A 44 -2.37 -5.86 1.26
N VAL A 45 -2.75 -5.59 2.51
CA VAL A 45 -3.29 -6.62 3.42
C VAL A 45 -4.54 -7.24 2.83
N GLN A 46 -5.49 -6.43 2.37
CA GLN A 46 -6.73 -6.91 1.76
C GLN A 46 -6.49 -7.71 0.47
N ALA A 47 -5.57 -7.25 -0.38
CA ALA A 47 -5.19 -7.98 -1.59
C ALA A 47 -4.58 -9.35 -1.25
N ASN A 48 -3.69 -9.40 -0.25
CA ASN A 48 -3.07 -10.65 0.21
C ASN A 48 -4.10 -11.62 0.81
N GLU A 49 -5.06 -11.12 1.59
CA GLU A 49 -6.16 -11.91 2.15
C GLU A 49 -7.04 -12.49 1.03
N ALA A 50 -7.36 -11.70 0.01
CA ALA A 50 -8.11 -12.15 -1.16
C ALA A 50 -7.34 -13.26 -1.93
N PHE A 51 -6.03 -13.08 -2.16
CA PHE A 51 -5.20 -14.13 -2.77
C PHE A 51 -5.09 -15.39 -1.90
N ALA A 52 -5.00 -15.25 -0.58
CA ALA A 52 -4.98 -16.38 0.34
C ALA A 52 -6.32 -17.13 0.35
N ALA A 53 -7.44 -16.44 0.18
CA ALA A 53 -8.75 -17.05 -0.01
C ALA A 53 -8.86 -17.75 -1.37
N LEU A 54 -8.39 -17.11 -2.45
CA LEU A 54 -8.35 -17.68 -3.80
C LEU A 54 -7.57 -19.01 -3.83
N ARG A 55 -6.37 -19.03 -3.24
CA ARG A 55 -5.51 -20.23 -3.17
C ARG A 55 -6.14 -21.44 -2.45
N LYS A 56 -7.16 -21.22 -1.62
CA LYS A 56 -7.88 -22.32 -0.96
C LYS A 56 -8.90 -23.01 -1.88
N ASN A 57 -9.22 -22.38 -3.01
CA ASN A 57 -10.04 -22.96 -4.06
C ASN A 57 -9.11 -23.41 -5.20
N GLU A 58 -8.87 -24.73 -5.28
CA GLU A 58 -7.93 -25.30 -6.24
C GLU A 58 -8.28 -24.94 -7.70
N ASP A 59 -9.55 -25.04 -8.08
CA ASP A 59 -9.99 -24.77 -9.46
C ASP A 59 -9.73 -23.32 -9.87
N LEU A 60 -10.12 -22.36 -9.02
CA LEU A 60 -9.88 -20.93 -9.26
C LEU A 60 -8.39 -20.57 -9.17
N TRP A 61 -7.62 -21.27 -8.35
CA TRP A 61 -6.18 -21.06 -8.24
C TRP A 61 -5.45 -21.52 -9.51
N GLN A 62 -5.82 -22.66 -10.08
CA GLN A 62 -5.27 -23.13 -11.35
C GLN A 62 -5.63 -22.19 -12.51
N GLU A 63 -6.83 -21.60 -12.50
CA GLU A 63 -7.22 -20.57 -13.48
C GLU A 63 -6.30 -19.34 -13.38
N GLU A 64 -6.07 -18.81 -12.18
CA GLU A 64 -5.17 -17.67 -11.98
C GLU A 64 -3.73 -17.99 -12.41
N ILE A 65 -3.21 -19.17 -12.10
CA ILE A 65 -1.86 -19.59 -12.51
C ILE A 65 -1.76 -19.69 -14.05
N SER A 66 -2.79 -20.22 -14.71
CA SER A 66 -2.84 -20.28 -16.18
C SER A 66 -2.86 -18.88 -16.80
N GLU A 67 -3.66 -17.97 -16.25
CA GLU A 67 -3.67 -16.56 -16.67
C GLU A 67 -2.28 -15.94 -16.48
N ARG A 68 -1.68 -16.08 -15.30
CA ARG A 68 -0.35 -15.55 -14.99
C ARG A 68 0.73 -16.08 -15.93
N GLN A 69 0.70 -17.36 -16.27
CA GLN A 69 1.63 -17.95 -17.26
C GLN A 69 1.46 -17.35 -18.66
N THR A 70 0.24 -16.95 -19.02
CA THR A 70 -0.01 -16.25 -20.29
C THR A 70 0.63 -14.86 -20.28
N TRP A 71 0.50 -14.13 -19.16
CA TRP A 71 1.15 -12.83 -18.99
C TRP A 71 2.69 -12.92 -18.95
N GLU A 72 3.25 -13.98 -18.38
CA GLU A 72 4.71 -14.17 -18.33
C GLU A 72 5.35 -14.20 -19.73
N GLN A 73 4.58 -14.58 -20.76
CA GLN A 73 5.06 -14.59 -22.15
C GLN A 73 5.36 -13.19 -22.70
N THR A 74 4.79 -12.13 -22.12
CA THR A 74 5.02 -10.74 -22.53
C THR A 74 6.13 -10.07 -21.72
N LEU A 75 6.82 -10.78 -20.82
CA LEU A 75 7.86 -10.22 -19.96
C LEU A 75 9.02 -9.57 -20.73
N ALA A 76 9.36 -10.14 -21.90
CA ALA A 76 10.45 -9.65 -22.74
C ALA A 76 10.03 -8.54 -23.73
N ASP A 77 8.75 -8.20 -23.79
CA ASP A 77 8.24 -7.23 -24.74
C ASP A 77 8.80 -5.83 -24.42
N GLY A 78 9.40 -5.19 -25.42
CA GLY A 78 9.97 -3.83 -25.30
C GLY A 78 11.30 -3.73 -24.56
N VAL A 79 11.90 -4.86 -24.14
CA VAL A 79 13.27 -4.88 -23.59
C VAL A 79 14.28 -5.01 -24.73
N GLU A 80 14.80 -3.87 -25.22
CA GLU A 80 15.98 -3.84 -26.10
C GLU A 80 17.25 -4.20 -25.30
N ARG A 81 18.15 -5.00 -25.90
CA ARG A 81 19.36 -5.52 -25.25
C ARG A 81 20.43 -4.46 -24.98
#